data_AF-A0A0C4E0H2-F1
#
_entry.id   AF-A0A0C4E0H2-F1
#
_cell.length_a   1.000
_cell.length_b   1.000
_cell.length_c   1.000
_cell.angle_alpha   90.00
_cell.angle_beta   90.00
_cell.angle_gamma   90.00
#
_symmetry.space_group_name_H-M   'P 1'
#
loop_
_entity.id
_entity.type
_entity.pdbx_description
1 polymer ?
#
loop_
_entity_poly.entity_id
_entity_poly.type
_entity_poly.pdbx_seq_one_letter_code
_entity_poly.pdbx_strand_id
1 'polypeptide(L)'
;MNNATYIQLYDAIINTYLMQFCGLEPTRSPQHGMVVHSHNDYFDSISFPAVAELAMRVNKLGRTSVTYEIALFEKGVDKVRAVGEFVQVFVDRPTGRPCADGLNRVLRDGLERILVKTDDGQRAPPIATAVTAAQPKGKL
;
A
#
# COMPACT_ATOMS: atom_id res chain seq x y z
N MET A 1 -18.72 -0.23 -3.86
CA MET A 1 -18.09 -0.77 -2.64
C MET A 1 -18.31 0.20 -1.50
N ASN A 2 -18.22 -0.23 -0.24
CA ASN A 2 -18.22 0.70 0.89
C ASN A 2 -16.80 1.27 1.07
N ASN A 3 -16.67 2.39 1.78
CA ASN A 3 -15.37 3.06 1.98
C ASN A 3 -14.37 2.16 2.74
N ALA A 4 -14.83 1.37 3.70
CA ALA A 4 -13.98 0.48 4.49
C ALA A 4 -13.32 -0.62 3.64
N THR A 5 -13.97 -1.11 2.57
CA THR A 5 -13.40 -2.12 1.69
C THR A 5 -12.19 -1.59 0.93
N TYR A 6 -12.14 -0.30 0.57
CA TYR A 6 -10.96 0.28 -0.08
C TYR A 6 -9.74 0.21 0.84
N ILE A 7 -9.90 0.61 2.11
CA ILE A 7 -8.83 0.56 3.12
C ILE A 7 -8.33 -0.88 3.31
N GLN A 8 -9.23 -1.87 3.36
CA GLN A 8 -8.84 -3.28 3.46
C GLN A 8 -8.04 -3.75 2.24
N LEU A 9 -8.39 -3.31 1.03
CA LEU A 9 -7.63 -3.66 -0.17
C LEU A 9 -6.24 -3.01 -0.17
N TYR A 10 -6.13 -1.78 0.31
CA TYR A 10 -4.84 -1.10 0.45
C TYR A 10 -3.93 -1.79 1.47
N ASP A 11 -4.46 -2.16 2.63
CA ASP A 11 -3.70 -2.96 3.60
C ASP A 11 -3.27 -4.31 3.01
N ALA A 12 -4.13 -4.95 2.20
CA ALA A 12 -3.80 -6.22 1.56
C ALA A 12 -2.65 -6.11 0.56
N ILE A 13 -2.66 -5.11 -0.33
CA ILE A 13 -1.56 -4.92 -1.31
C ILE A 13 -0.26 -4.51 -0.63
N ILE A 14 -0.30 -3.62 0.36
CA ILE A 14 0.89 -3.23 1.14
C ILE A 14 1.50 -4.46 1.81
N ASN A 15 0.71 -5.22 2.58
CA ASN A 15 1.22 -6.39 3.28
C ASN A 15 1.70 -7.49 2.32
N THR A 16 0.99 -7.71 1.21
CA THR A 16 1.41 -8.67 0.17
C THR A 16 2.78 -8.31 -0.38
N TYR A 17 3.00 -7.02 -0.71
CA TYR A 17 4.30 -6.55 -1.19
C TYR A 17 5.40 -6.70 -0.13
N LEU A 18 5.10 -6.33 1.12
CA LEU A 18 6.07 -6.44 2.22
C LEU A 18 6.48 -7.90 2.47
N MET A 19 5.55 -8.84 2.39
CA MET A 19 5.83 -10.27 2.52
C MET A 19 6.66 -10.81 1.35
N GLN A 20 6.31 -10.45 0.12
CA GLN A 20 6.93 -11.02 -1.08
C GLN A 20 8.31 -10.43 -1.38
N PHE A 21 8.50 -9.13 -1.15
CA PHE A 21 9.70 -8.42 -1.65
C PHE A 21 10.53 -7.76 -0.54
N CYS A 22 9.99 -7.63 0.67
CA CYS A 22 10.67 -6.94 1.77
C CYS A 22 11.05 -7.88 2.93
N GLY A 23 10.81 -9.20 2.78
CA GLY A 23 11.14 -10.20 3.79
C GLY A 23 10.36 -10.06 5.10
N LEU A 24 9.24 -9.33 5.09
CA LEU A 24 8.43 -9.11 6.28
C LEU A 24 7.50 -10.29 6.51
N GLU A 25 7.69 -11.02 7.60
CA GLU A 25 6.74 -11.99 8.11
C GLU A 25 5.89 -11.34 9.24
N PRO A 26 4.56 -11.18 9.09
CA PRO A 26 3.73 -10.41 10.01
C PRO A 26 3.72 -10.89 11.47
N THR A 27 4.05 -12.15 11.75
CA THR A 27 3.97 -12.75 13.09
C THR A 27 5.34 -12.83 13.79
N ARG A 28 6.43 -12.87 13.03
CA ARG A 28 7.79 -13.18 13.49
C ARG A 28 8.77 -12.04 13.28
N SER A 29 8.47 -11.10 12.39
CA SER A 29 9.42 -10.02 12.10
C SER A 29 9.66 -9.14 13.32
N PRO A 30 10.91 -8.74 13.57
CA PRO A 30 11.25 -7.86 14.68
C PRO A 30 10.65 -6.47 14.49
N GLN A 31 10.48 -6.03 13.24
CA GLN A 31 9.82 -4.78 12.86
C GLN A 31 8.45 -5.05 12.24
N HIS A 32 7.49 -4.17 12.51
CA HIS A 32 6.19 -4.15 11.81
C HIS A 32 5.77 -2.72 11.53
N GLY A 33 5.00 -2.53 10.46
CA GLY A 33 4.47 -1.23 10.07
C GLY A 33 3.23 -0.87 10.88
N MET A 34 3.25 0.28 11.54
CA MET A 34 2.07 0.89 12.16
C MET A 34 1.58 2.03 11.27
N VAL A 35 0.31 1.97 10.85
CA VAL A 35 -0.30 3.06 10.07
C VAL A 35 -0.54 4.25 11.01
N VAL A 36 0.09 5.38 10.71
CA VAL A 36 -0.02 6.61 11.51
C VAL A 36 -0.82 7.70 10.80
N HIS A 37 -0.99 7.58 9.49
CA HIS A 37 -1.83 8.46 8.69
C HIS A 37 -2.38 7.70 7.49
N SER A 38 -3.63 7.97 7.15
CA SER A 38 -4.23 7.54 5.89
C SER A 38 -5.16 8.61 5.35
N HIS A 39 -5.18 8.73 4.04
CA HIS A 39 -6.06 9.61 3.27
C HIS A 39 -6.57 8.84 2.06
N ASN A 40 -7.77 9.15 1.59
CA ASN A 40 -8.27 8.55 0.36
C ASN A 40 -9.25 9.46 -0.38
N ASP A 41 -8.96 9.70 -1.65
CA ASP A 41 -9.84 10.38 -2.59
C ASP A 41 -10.64 9.36 -3.41
N TYR A 42 -11.94 9.59 -3.50
CA TYR A 42 -12.87 8.76 -4.26
C TYR A 42 -13.33 9.55 -5.49
N PHE A 43 -12.96 9.08 -6.68
CA PHE A 43 -13.33 9.71 -7.95
C PHE A 43 -14.55 9.06 -8.58
N ASP A 44 -14.71 7.74 -8.39
CA ASP A 44 -15.80 6.97 -8.96
C ASP A 44 -16.01 5.67 -8.17
N SER A 45 -17.18 5.07 -8.32
CA SER A 45 -17.53 3.85 -7.59
C SER A 45 -17.21 2.58 -8.40
N ILE A 46 -16.65 1.57 -7.74
CA ILE A 46 -16.61 0.20 -8.27
C ILE A 46 -17.66 -0.65 -7.55
N SER A 47 -18.34 -1.56 -8.26
CA SER A 47 -19.37 -2.43 -7.69
C SER A 47 -19.25 -3.84 -8.23
N PHE A 48 -19.57 -4.83 -7.40
CA PHE A 48 -19.69 -6.21 -7.85
C PHE A 48 -20.61 -6.27 -9.10
N PRO A 49 -20.26 -7.05 -10.14
CA PRO A 49 -19.19 -8.06 -10.22
C PRO A 49 -17.83 -7.54 -10.74
N ALA A 50 -17.61 -6.23 -10.79
CA ALA A 50 -16.35 -5.67 -11.25
C ALA A 50 -15.16 -6.15 -10.41
N VAL A 51 -14.01 -6.30 -11.05
CA VAL A 51 -12.76 -6.73 -10.42
C VAL A 51 -11.91 -5.50 -10.15
N ALA A 52 -11.43 -5.34 -8.92
CA ALA A 52 -10.53 -4.25 -8.56
C ALA A 52 -9.08 -4.62 -8.91
N GLU A 53 -8.39 -3.72 -9.59
CA GLU A 53 -6.95 -3.80 -9.81
C GLU A 53 -6.28 -2.68 -9.03
N LEU A 54 -5.28 -3.03 -8.23
CA LEU A 54 -4.56 -2.07 -7.41
C LEU A 54 -3.16 -1.89 -7.94
N ALA A 55 -2.70 -0.64 -7.89
CA ALA A 55 -1.33 -0.27 -8.17
C ALA A 55 -0.75 0.48 -6.97
N MET A 56 0.45 0.13 -6.53
CA MET A 56 1.10 0.77 -5.38
C MET A 56 2.50 1.27 -5.75
N ARG A 57 2.88 2.41 -5.18
CA ARG A 57 4.24 2.96 -5.18
C ARG A 57 4.60 3.57 -3.83
N VAL A 58 5.89 3.84 -3.62
CA VAL A 58 6.39 4.62 -2.49
C VAL A 58 6.70 6.04 -2.96
N ASN A 59 6.00 7.01 -2.41
CA ASN A 59 6.23 8.44 -2.67
C ASN A 59 7.39 9.00 -1.83
N LYS A 60 7.56 8.49 -0.61
CA LYS A 60 8.63 8.93 0.30
C LYS A 60 9.12 7.78 1.16
N LEU A 61 10.44 7.59 1.18
CA LEU A 61 11.11 6.61 2.02
C LEU A 61 12.01 7.31 3.04
N GLY A 62 11.58 7.34 4.29
CA GLY A 62 12.32 7.94 5.40
C GLY A 62 13.27 6.97 6.10
N ARG A 63 13.71 7.35 7.31
CA ARG A 63 14.58 6.51 8.16
C ARG A 63 13.83 5.33 8.77
N THR A 64 12.62 5.60 9.30
CA THR A 64 11.72 4.63 9.94
C THR A 64 10.30 4.70 9.38
N SER A 65 10.04 5.57 8.41
CA SER A 65 8.70 5.80 7.87
C SER A 65 8.67 5.64 6.35
N VAL A 66 7.49 5.30 5.83
CA VAL A 66 7.21 5.11 4.41
C VAL A 66 5.86 5.73 4.09
N THR A 67 5.80 6.54 3.03
CA THR A 67 4.54 7.05 2.47
C THR A 67 4.25 6.30 1.18
N TYR A 68 3.19 5.50 1.20
CA TYR A 68 2.67 4.76 0.06
C TYR A 68 1.57 5.56 -0.63
N GLU A 69 1.49 5.42 -1.94
CA GLU A 69 0.34 5.84 -2.73
C GLU A 69 -0.21 4.62 -3.45
N ILE A 70 -1.53 4.42 -3.36
CA ILE A 70 -2.22 3.28 -3.91
C ILE A 70 -3.35 3.78 -4.79
N ALA A 71 -3.34 3.40 -6.07
CA ALA A 71 -4.42 3.67 -7.00
C ALA A 71 -5.28 2.42 -7.20
N LEU A 72 -6.60 2.59 -7.20
CA LEU A 72 -7.56 1.54 -7.51
C LEU A 72 -8.19 1.80 -8.88
N PHE A 73 -8.19 0.76 -9.70
CA PHE A 73 -8.80 0.70 -11.01
C PHE A 73 -9.87 -0.39 -11.04
N GLU A 74 -10.78 -0.27 -12.00
CA GLU A 74 -11.59 -1.40 -12.43
C GLU A 74 -10.83 -2.13 -13.54
N LYS A 75 -10.79 -3.46 -13.48
CA LYS A 75 -10.07 -4.28 -14.46
C LYS A 75 -10.48 -3.94 -15.89
N GLY A 76 -9.49 -3.61 -16.73
CA GLY A 76 -9.71 -3.24 -18.13
C GLY A 76 -10.20 -1.80 -18.34
N VAL A 77 -10.21 -0.97 -17.29
CA VAL A 77 -10.57 0.45 -17.35
C VAL A 77 -9.41 1.30 -16.84
N ASP A 78 -8.83 2.10 -17.73
CA ASP A 78 -7.66 2.96 -17.41
C ASP A 78 -8.00 4.13 -16.47
N LYS A 79 -9.28 4.44 -16.30
CA LYS A 79 -9.74 5.51 -15.40
C LYS A 79 -9.59 5.07 -13.94
N VAL A 80 -8.80 5.82 -13.18
CA VAL A 80 -8.68 5.64 -11.73
C VAL A 80 -10.04 5.85 -11.03
N ARG A 81 -10.36 4.97 -10.09
CA ARG A 81 -11.59 5.00 -9.28
C ARG A 81 -11.35 5.66 -7.92
N ALA A 82 -10.22 5.36 -7.30
CA ALA A 82 -9.81 5.94 -6.03
C ALA A 82 -8.28 6.00 -5.91
N VAL A 83 -7.77 6.95 -5.13
CA VAL A 83 -6.34 7.03 -4.77
C VAL A 83 -6.23 7.19 -3.26
N GLY A 84 -5.50 6.28 -2.62
CA GLY A 84 -5.18 6.31 -1.20
C GLY A 84 -3.73 6.69 -0.95
N GLU A 85 -3.49 7.42 0.13
CA GLU A 85 -2.17 7.64 0.72
C GLU A 85 -2.12 6.99 2.09
N PHE A 86 -1.04 6.24 2.38
CA PHE A 86 -0.81 5.60 3.66
C PHE A 86 0.59 5.92 4.15
N VAL A 87 0.70 6.36 5.40
CA VAL A 87 1.99 6.54 6.06
C VAL A 87 2.14 5.47 7.13
N GLN A 88 3.14 4.60 6.95
CA GLN A 88 3.55 3.65 7.98
C GLN A 88 4.83 4.11 8.65
N VAL A 89 4.87 3.94 9.97
CA VAL A 89 6.11 3.98 10.75
C VAL A 89 6.42 2.56 11.17
N PHE A 90 7.63 2.09 10.84
CA PHE A 90 8.11 0.79 11.27
C PHE A 90 8.67 0.87 12.68
N VAL A 91 8.13 0.03 13.54
CA VAL A 91 8.45 -0.01 14.97
C VAL A 91 8.95 -1.39 15.37
N ASP A 92 9.79 -1.42 16.40
CA ASP A 92 10.25 -2.68 17.00
C ASP A 92 9.10 -3.31 17.79
N ARG A 93 8.80 -4.58 17.50
CA ARG A 93 7.71 -5.32 18.12
C ARG A 93 7.77 -5.34 19.66
N PRO A 94 8.94 -5.51 20.32
CA PRO A 94 9.00 -5.54 21.78
C PRO A 94 8.68 -4.19 22.43
N THR A 95 8.96 -3.07 21.76
CA THR A 95 8.89 -1.73 22.37
C THR A 95 7.74 -0.89 21.83
N GLY A 96 7.22 -1.21 20.64
CA GLY A 96 6.28 -0.39 19.89
C GLY A 96 6.85 0.96 19.45
N ARG A 97 8.18 1.14 19.51
CA ARG A 97 8.85 2.40 19.17
C ARG A 97 9.59 2.31 17.84
N PRO A 98 9.75 3.42 17.10
CA PRO A 98 10.56 3.44 15.89
C PRO A 98 11.99 2.97 16.20
N CYS A 99 12.50 2.06 15.38
CA CYS A 99 13.83 1.50 15.58
C CYS A 99 14.92 2.57 15.47
N ALA A 100 15.85 2.59 16.42
CA ALA A 100 16.96 3.54 16.42
C ALA A 100 17.85 3.40 15.17
N ASP A 101 18.00 2.18 14.66
CA ASP A 101 18.81 1.86 13.48
C ASP A 101 18.05 2.04 12.14
N GLY A 102 16.77 2.41 12.21
CA GLY A 102 15.93 2.62 11.02
C GLY A 102 15.32 1.33 10.46
N LEU A 103 14.86 1.39 9.22
CA LEU A 103 14.38 0.23 8.47
C LEU A 103 15.49 -0.80 8.28
N ASN A 104 15.19 -2.09 8.54
CA ASN A 104 16.09 -3.18 8.16
C ASN A 104 16.45 -3.09 6.66
N ARG A 105 17.68 -3.48 6.32
CA ARG A 105 18.20 -3.42 4.94
C ARG A 105 17.33 -4.14 3.92
N VAL A 106 16.84 -5.35 4.21
CA VAL A 106 15.98 -6.12 3.29
C VAL A 106 14.67 -5.38 3.01
N LEU A 107 14.09 -4.77 4.06
CA LEU A 107 12.88 -3.97 3.95
C LEU A 107 13.12 -2.70 3.12
N ARG A 108 14.21 -1.99 3.40
CA ARG A 108 14.61 -0.80 2.65
C ARG A 108 14.84 -1.12 1.17
N ASP A 109 15.67 -2.12 0.88
CA ASP A 109 16.00 -2.54 -0.49
C ASP A 109 14.74 -2.99 -1.27
N GLY A 110 13.77 -3.62 -0.60
CA GLY A 110 12.49 -3.99 -1.19
C GLY A 110 11.61 -2.78 -1.53
N LEU A 111 11.53 -1.80 -0.63
CA LEU A 111 10.74 -0.58 -0.82
C LEU A 111 11.36 0.39 -1.85
N GLU A 112 12.68 0.45 -1.93
CA GLU A 112 13.40 1.29 -2.90
C GLU A 112 13.08 0.89 -4.36
N ARG A 113 12.68 -0.35 -4.62
CA ARG A 113 12.27 -0.82 -5.96
C ARG A 113 11.02 -0.12 -6.49
N ILE A 114 10.14 0.31 -5.59
CA ILE A 114 8.89 1.00 -5.93
C ILE A 114 8.92 2.47 -5.50
N LEU A 115 10.08 2.99 -5.10
CA LEU A 115 10.28 4.40 -4.81
C LEU A 115 10.23 5.19 -6.12
N VAL A 116 9.41 6.24 -6.14
CA VAL A 116 9.33 7.15 -7.29
C VAL A 116 10.68 7.84 -7.45
N LYS A 117 11.31 7.67 -8.63
CA LYS A 117 12.50 8.44 -8.99
C LYS A 117 12.07 9.86 -9.33
N THR A 118 12.70 10.84 -8.71
CA THR A 118 12.44 12.26 -8.95
C THR A 118 13.13 12.68 -10.24
N ASP A 119 12.64 12.26 -11.41
CA ASP A 119 13.03 12.82 -12.70
C ASP A 119 11.80 12.96 -13.62
N ASP A 120 11.55 14.21 -13.99
CA ASP A 120 10.72 14.78 -15.07
C ASP A 120 9.41 14.08 -15.49
N GLY A 121 8.28 14.68 -15.06
CA GLY A 121 7.10 14.93 -15.90
C GLY A 121 6.28 13.75 -16.41
N GLN A 122 6.75 12.50 -16.31
CA GLN A 122 6.03 11.33 -16.80
C GLN A 122 5.44 10.53 -15.64
N ARG A 123 4.11 10.63 -15.50
CA ARG A 123 3.31 9.95 -14.49
C ARG A 123 3.08 8.49 -14.91
N ALA A 124 3.97 7.57 -14.56
CA ALA A 124 3.69 6.12 -14.58
C ALA A 124 4.58 5.38 -13.56
N PRO A 125 4.04 4.57 -12.62
CA PRO A 125 4.84 3.96 -11.58
C PRO A 125 5.43 2.59 -11.98
N PRO A 126 6.45 2.09 -11.25
CA PRO A 126 6.69 0.67 -11.13
C PRO A 126 5.56 0.07 -10.27
N ILE A 127 4.67 -0.71 -10.88
CA ILE A 127 3.46 -1.17 -10.20
C ILE A 127 3.65 -2.61 -9.68
N ALA A 128 3.54 -2.78 -8.37
CA ALA A 128 3.08 -4.04 -7.82
C ALA A 128 1.57 -4.13 -8.06
N THR A 129 1.13 -5.06 -8.90
CA THR A 129 -0.31 -5.24 -9.21
C THR A 129 -0.87 -6.36 -8.36
N ALA A 130 -1.91 -6.07 -7.59
CA ALA A 130 -2.75 -7.08 -6.97
C ALA A 130 -4.16 -7.01 -7.59
N VAL A 131 -4.70 -8.16 -7.98
CA VAL A 131 -6.06 -8.29 -8.51
C VAL A 131 -6.93 -8.89 -7.41
N THR A 132 -7.95 -8.16 -6.96
CA THR A 132 -8.88 -8.64 -5.93
C THR A 132 -10.31 -8.45 -6.39
N ALA A 133 -11.16 -9.48 -6.24
CA ALA A 133 -12.58 -9.38 -6.54
C ALA A 133 -13.29 -8.45 -5.54
N ALA A 134 -14.14 -7.53 -6.04
CA ALA A 134 -14.95 -6.69 -5.18
C ALA A 134 -15.93 -7.56 -4.35
N GLN A 135 -15.94 -7.37 -3.04
CA GLN A 135 -16.87 -8.07 -2.14
C GLN A 135 -18.33 -7.65 -2.43
N PRO A 136 -19.30 -8.58 -2.40
CA PRO A 136 -20.71 -8.23 -2.54
C PRO A 136 -21.15 -7.33 -1.37
N LYS A 137 -21.96 -6.29 -1.65
CA LYS A 137 -22.59 -5.50 -0.59
C LYS A 137 -23.58 -6.40 0.15
N GLY A 138 -23.22 -6.84 1.36
CA GLY A 138 -24.15 -7.53 2.26
C GLY A 138 -25.35 -6.62 2.53
N LYS A 139 -26.56 -7.11 2.23
CA LYS A 139 -27.79 -6.54 2.78
C LYS A 139 -27.82 -6.92 4.26
N LEU A 140 -27.85 -5.90 5.13
CA LEU A 140 -28.28 -6.02 6.53
C LEU A 140 -29.76 -6.40 6.57
#